data_AF-A0AA88RVM5-F1
#
_entry.id   AF-A0AA88RVM5-F1
#
_cell.length_a   1.000
_cell.length_b   1.000
_cell.length_c   1.000
_cell.angle_alpha   90.00
_cell.angle_beta   90.00
_cell.angle_gamma   90.00
#
_symmetry.space_group_name_H-M   'P 1'
#
loop_
_entity.id
_entity.type
_entity.pdbx_description
1 polymer ?
#
loop_
_entity_poly.entity_id
_entity_poly.type
_entity_poly.pdbx_seq_one_letter_code
_entity_poly.pdbx_strand_id
1 'polypeptide(L)'
;RTHLLKKLSKKDIYGDSVQEVVGICTEIFNTFLHTEYGGPGTLLVVPFIDMADTLNERGLPGGPQAARAAVVWAQDRVDKDWKEWTSSSSK
;
A
#
# COMPACT_ATOMS: atom_id res chain seq x y z
N ARG A 1 -4.88 3.23 5.15
CA ARG A 1 -6.21 2.56 5.07
C ARG A 1 -7.27 3.33 4.28
N THR A 2 -7.80 4.47 4.74
CA THR A 2 -8.94 5.19 4.10
C THR A 2 -8.74 5.55 2.63
N HIS A 3 -7.52 5.97 2.26
CA HIS A 3 -7.18 6.26 0.87
C HIS A 3 -7.23 5.03 -0.04
N LEU A 4 -6.70 3.90 0.43
CA LEU A 4 -6.71 2.65 -0.32
C LEU A 4 -8.15 2.17 -0.49
N LEU A 5 -8.95 2.17 0.58
CA LEU A 5 -10.38 1.85 0.51
C LEU A 5 -11.11 2.70 -0.53
N LYS A 6 -10.97 4.04 -0.49
CA LYS A 6 -11.59 4.93 -1.48
C LYS A 6 -11.12 4.65 -2.91
N LYS A 7 -9.88 4.22 -3.12
CA LYS A 7 -9.32 3.93 -4.44
C LYS A 7 -9.80 2.59 -4.99
N LEU A 8 -9.94 1.60 -4.11
CA LEU A 8 -10.39 0.24 -4.46
C LEU A 8 -11.92 0.16 -4.60
N SER A 9 -12.69 0.87 -3.76
CA SER A 9 -14.16 0.93 -3.84
C SER A 9 -14.71 1.56 -5.12
N LYS A 10 -13.88 2.22 -5.93
CA LYS A 10 -14.30 2.84 -7.21
C LYS A 10 -14.43 1.84 -8.36
N LYS A 11 -13.95 0.62 -8.18
CA LYS A 11 -13.99 -0.43 -9.20
C LYS A 11 -14.75 -1.61 -8.61
N ASP A 12 -15.76 -2.08 -9.33
CA ASP A 12 -16.58 -3.27 -9.00
C ASP A 12 -15.78 -4.59 -9.09
N ILE A 13 -14.49 -4.53 -8.78
CA ILE A 13 -13.55 -5.66 -8.83
C ILE A 13 -13.57 -6.40 -7.50
N TYR A 14 -13.73 -5.68 -6.39
CA TYR A 14 -13.48 -6.22 -5.06
C TYR A 14 -14.74 -6.67 -4.32
N GLY A 15 -15.93 -6.25 -4.76
CA GLY A 15 -17.22 -6.60 -4.14
C GLY A 15 -17.17 -6.50 -2.60
N ASP A 16 -17.68 -7.55 -1.96
CA ASP A 16 -17.70 -7.67 -0.49
C ASP A 16 -16.30 -7.89 0.12
N SER A 17 -15.33 -8.34 -0.68
CA SER A 17 -13.94 -8.58 -0.26
C SER A 17 -13.10 -7.31 -0.11
N VAL A 18 -13.66 -6.12 -0.42
CA VAL A 18 -12.89 -4.86 -0.42
C VAL A 18 -12.23 -4.55 0.93
N GLN A 19 -12.88 -4.87 2.06
CA GLN A 19 -12.31 -4.62 3.37
C GLN A 19 -11.11 -5.53 3.66
N GLU A 20 -11.21 -6.80 3.27
CA GLU A 20 -10.14 -7.77 3.45
C GLU A 20 -8.93 -7.43 2.57
N VAL A 21 -9.17 -7.10 1.30
CA VAL A 21 -8.13 -6.66 0.36
C VAL A 21 -7.39 -5.44 0.89
N VAL A 22 -8.12 -4.43 1.37
CA VAL A 22 -7.53 -3.23 1.97
C VAL A 22 -6.75 -3.57 3.24
N GLY A 23 -7.24 -4.53 4.05
CA GLY A 23 -6.59 -5.02 5.25
C GLY A 23 -5.21 -5.59 4.94
N ILE A 24 -5.15 -6.59 4.04
CA ILE A 24 -3.91 -7.26 3.63
C ILE A 24 -2.90 -6.27 3.06
N CYS A 25 -3.31 -5.42 2.13
CA CYS A 25 -2.41 -4.42 1.57
C CYS A 25 -1.91 -3.43 2.64
N THR A 26 -2.75 -3.05 3.61
CA THR A 26 -2.33 -2.15 4.69
C THR A 26 -1.32 -2.82 5.61
N GLU A 27 -1.53 -4.10 5.95
CA GLU A 27 -0.64 -4.86 6.83
C GLU A 27 0.75 -5.03 6.21
N ILE A 28 0.83 -5.56 4.98
CA ILE A 28 2.09 -5.77 4.26
C ILE A 28 2.85 -4.44 4.14
N PHE A 29 2.15 -3.37 3.73
CA PHE A 29 2.78 -2.07 3.59
C PHE A 29 3.26 -1.49 4.92
N ASN A 30 2.47 -1.64 5.98
CA ASN A 30 2.83 -1.15 7.30
C ASN A 30 4.09 -1.84 7.82
N THR A 31 4.21 -3.16 7.65
CA THR A 31 5.42 -3.90 7.99
C THR A 31 6.62 -3.33 7.25
N PHE A 32 6.55 -3.25 5.91
CA PHE A 32 7.62 -2.68 5.08
C PHE A 32 8.06 -1.28 5.54
N LEU A 33 7.12 -0.38 5.83
CA LEU A 33 7.43 0.98 6.28
C LEU A 33 8.22 1.02 7.59
N HIS A 34 7.98 0.07 8.51
CA HIS A 34 8.61 0.06 9.83
C HIS A 34 9.94 -0.71 9.84
N THR A 35 10.14 -1.65 8.92
CA THR A 35 11.29 -2.56 8.95
C THR A 35 12.33 -2.26 7.87
N GLU A 36 11.91 -1.80 6.69
CA GLU A 36 12.76 -1.79 5.50
C GLU A 36 12.78 -0.46 4.76
N TYR A 37 11.75 0.38 4.91
CA TYR A 37 11.71 1.67 4.22
C TYR A 37 12.76 2.63 4.78
N GLY A 38 13.78 2.94 3.96
CA GLY A 38 14.89 3.83 4.27
C GLY A 38 14.67 5.30 3.94
N GLY A 39 13.46 5.70 3.54
CA GLY A 39 13.10 7.08 3.18
C GLY A 39 12.88 7.31 1.67
N PRO A 40 12.79 8.57 1.23
CA PRO A 40 12.37 8.92 -0.11
C PRO A 40 13.26 8.31 -1.17
N GLY A 41 12.66 7.72 -2.20
CA GLY A 41 13.40 7.01 -3.25
C GLY A 41 13.84 5.59 -2.91
N THR A 42 13.56 5.06 -1.70
CA THR A 42 13.89 3.68 -1.31
C THR A 42 12.68 2.74 -1.30
N LEU A 43 11.60 3.09 -2.02
CA LEU A 43 10.45 2.19 -2.16
C LEU A 43 10.89 0.90 -2.88
N LEU A 44 10.69 -0.24 -2.23
CA LEU A 44 10.99 -1.55 -2.81
C LEU A 44 9.76 -2.11 -3.54
N VAL A 45 10.00 -2.88 -4.58
CA VAL A 45 8.93 -3.53 -5.35
C VAL A 45 8.37 -4.76 -4.62
N VAL A 46 9.21 -5.45 -3.85
CA VAL A 46 8.90 -6.68 -3.09
C VAL A 46 7.57 -6.61 -2.33
N PRO A 47 7.32 -5.63 -1.43
CA PRO A 47 6.07 -5.58 -0.67
C PRO A 47 4.82 -5.48 -1.55
N PHE A 48 4.92 -4.95 -2.77
CA PHE A 48 3.78 -4.87 -3.70
C PHE A 48 3.58 -6.17 -4.49
N ILE A 49 4.65 -6.95 -4.72
CA ILE A 49 4.54 -8.31 -5.23
C ILE A 49 3.84 -9.17 -4.17
N ASP A 50 4.30 -9.10 -2.93
CA ASP A 50 3.71 -9.84 -1.80
C ASP A 50 2.22 -9.53 -1.61
N MET A 51 1.80 -8.28 -1.84
CA MET A 51 0.38 -7.93 -1.87
C MET A 51 -0.39 -8.69 -2.95
N ALA A 52 0.12 -8.74 -4.18
CA ALA A 52 -0.58 -9.41 -5.27
C ALA A 52 -0.64 -10.92 -5.02
N ASP A 53 0.48 -11.51 -4.61
CA ASP A 53 0.59 -12.95 -4.34
C ASP A 53 -0.30 -13.36 -3.16
N THR A 54 -0.24 -12.65 -2.04
CA THR A 54 -1.09 -12.94 -0.87
C THR A 54 -2.58 -12.87 -1.21
N LEU A 55 -2.99 -11.89 -2.02
CA LEU A 55 -4.38 -11.76 -2.45
C LEU A 55 -4.78 -12.93 -3.37
N ASN A 56 -3.92 -13.30 -4.32
CA ASN A 56 -4.15 -14.41 -5.24
C ASN A 56 -4.22 -15.76 -4.51
N GLU A 57 -3.29 -16.01 -3.59
CA GLU A 57 -3.22 -17.23 -2.76
C GLU A 57 -4.46 -17.41 -1.89
N ARG A 58 -5.05 -16.29 -1.41
CA ARG A 58 -6.30 -16.30 -0.65
C ARG A 58 -7.55 -16.33 -1.53
N GLY A 59 -7.39 -16.39 -2.86
CA GLY A 59 -8.51 -16.35 -3.81
C GLY A 59 -9.26 -15.02 -3.85
N LEU A 60 -8.64 -13.94 -3.37
CA LEU A 60 -9.24 -12.61 -3.33
C LEU A 60 -9.11 -11.92 -4.68
N PRO A 61 -10.14 -11.15 -5.09
CA PRO A 61 -10.13 -10.53 -6.41
C PRO A 61 -9.16 -9.35 -6.50
N GLY A 62 -8.67 -9.11 -7.71
CA GLY A 62 -8.02 -7.84 -8.06
C GLY A 62 -6.65 -7.61 -7.41
N GLY A 63 -5.90 -8.67 -7.10
CA GLY A 63 -4.54 -8.62 -6.54
C GLY A 63 -3.61 -7.65 -7.28
N PRO A 64 -3.38 -7.81 -8.60
CA PRO A 64 -2.54 -6.91 -9.38
C PRO A 64 -3.00 -5.44 -9.34
N GLN A 65 -4.32 -5.22 -9.33
CA GLN A 65 -4.91 -3.88 -9.30
C GLN A 65 -4.71 -3.23 -7.92
N ALA A 66 -4.81 -4.02 -6.84
CA ALA A 66 -4.60 -3.55 -5.47
C ALA A 66 -3.13 -3.18 -5.24
N ALA A 67 -2.21 -4.06 -5.65
CA ALA A 67 -0.77 -3.80 -5.63
C ALA A 67 -0.42 -2.52 -6.41
N ARG A 68 -0.89 -2.38 -7.65
CA ARG A 68 -0.67 -1.17 -8.46
C ARG A 68 -1.23 0.09 -7.79
N ALA A 69 -2.43 0.00 -7.21
CA ALA A 69 -3.05 1.14 -6.54
C ALA A 69 -2.23 1.59 -5.31
N ALA A 70 -1.65 0.63 -4.58
CA ALA A 70 -0.77 0.84 -3.44
C ALA A 70 0.56 1.47 -3.84
N VAL A 71 1.24 0.97 -4.89
CA VAL A 71 2.50 1.55 -5.40
C VAL A 71 2.33 3.03 -5.73
N VAL A 72 1.32 3.35 -6.54
CA VAL A 72 1.06 4.74 -6.96
C VAL A 72 0.76 5.63 -5.76
N TRP A 73 0.00 5.12 -4.78
CA TRP A 73 -0.26 5.89 -3.57
C TRP A 73 1.01 6.12 -2.76
N ALA A 74 1.87 5.10 -2.64
CA ALA A 74 3.12 5.19 -1.90
C ALA A 74 4.08 6.21 -2.52
N GLN A 75 4.25 6.16 -3.84
CA GLN A 75 5.07 7.11 -4.59
C GLN A 75 4.60 8.56 -4.42
N ASP A 76 3.28 8.79 -4.48
CA ASP A 76 2.71 10.14 -4.37
C ASP A 76 2.72 10.72 -2.94
N ARG A 77 2.74 9.86 -1.92
CA ARG A 77 2.47 10.26 -0.52
C ARG A 77 3.62 10.00 0.41
N VAL A 78 4.15 8.78 0.47
CA VAL A 78 5.12 8.38 1.50
C VAL A 78 6.41 9.19 1.36
N ASP A 79 6.94 9.31 0.15
CA ASP A 79 8.14 10.09 -0.13
C ASP A 79 7.95 11.59 0.15
N LYS A 80 6.72 12.10 -0.04
CA LYS A 80 6.37 13.49 0.23
C LYS A 80 6.24 13.75 1.73
N ASP A 81 5.46 12.91 2.40
CA ASP A 81 5.13 13.04 3.81
C ASP A 81 6.38 12.78 4.69
N TRP A 82 7.29 11.91 4.25
CA TRP A 82 8.60 11.71 4.91
C TRP A 82 9.38 13.00 5.08
N LYS A 83 9.40 13.86 4.05
CA LYS A 83 10.10 15.15 4.12
C LYS A 83 9.47 16.07 5.17
N GLU A 84 8.16 16.01 5.37
CA GLU A 84 7.47 16.77 6.41
C GLU A 84 7.74 16.18 7.82
N TRP A 85 7.75 14.84 7.94
CA TRP A 85 8.01 14.14 9.20
C TRP A 85 9.44 14.33 9.72
N THR A 86 10.42 14.39 8.81
CA THR A 86 11.84 14.52 9.16
C THR A 86 12.35 15.95 9.19
N SER A 87 11.66 16.91 8.55
CA SER A 87 12.02 18.34 8.64
C SER A 87 11.54 18.99 9.94
N SER A 88 10.57 18.40 10.64
CA SER A 88 10.09 18.87 11.94
C SER A 88 10.94 18.40 13.12
N SER A 89 11.94 17.53 12.89
CA SER A 89 12.87 17.03 13.90
C SER A 89 14.07 17.96 14.18
N SER A 90 14.13 19.13 13.55
CA SER A 90 15.25 20.09 13.66
C SER A 90 14.90 21.40 14.38
N LYS A 91 14.01 21.37 15.38
CA LYS A 91 13.77 22.52 16.27
C LYS A 91 14.13 22.20 17.71
#